data_AF-A0A3C1BEI9-F1
#
_entry.id   AF-A0A3C1BEI9-F1
#
_cell.length_a   1.000
_cell.length_b   1.000
_cell.length_c   1.000
_cell.angle_alpha   90.00
_cell.angle_beta   90.00
_cell.angle_gamma   90.00
#
_symmetry.space_group_name_H-M   'P 1'
#
loop_
_entity.id
_entity.type
_entity.pdbx_description
1 polymer ?
#
loop_
_entity_poly.entity_id
_entity_poly.type
_entity_poly.pdbx_seq_one_letter_code
_entity_poly.pdbx_strand_id
1 'polypeptide(L)'
;MDKCLNCNSGYVKKNSVYLFHDVYECDQCGAISYERIDDCCRNPFQIVVKDERKYPLSFIRKQCINCGGCLNMNKPLPNKVYGDSIRGEFNMDRFTDWKASFQDEGKMLYGFKAANEFRNSRYYKYLVYLLSDEWKAKRHLVLERDMNLCQHCKQKPAVDIHHLTYEHLFNEPIEDLLALCPTCHSKVHSKVL
;
A
#
# COMPACT_ATOMS: atom_id res chain seq x y z
N MET A 1 -2.89 -17.40 -2.58
CA MET A 1 -2.44 -16.79 -3.86
C MET A 1 -1.24 -17.56 -4.41
N ASP A 2 -1.36 -18.19 -5.57
CA ASP A 2 -0.33 -19.10 -6.13
C ASP A 2 0.66 -18.40 -7.08
N LYS A 3 0.32 -17.18 -7.52
CA LYS A 3 1.17 -16.34 -8.38
C LYS A 3 1.04 -14.87 -8.03
N CYS A 4 2.13 -14.13 -8.19
CA CYS A 4 2.15 -12.68 -8.03
C CYS A 4 1.29 -12.00 -9.10
N LEU A 5 0.35 -11.15 -8.68
CA LEU A 5 -0.51 -10.40 -9.61
C LEU A 5 0.23 -9.35 -10.44
N ASN A 6 1.46 -8.97 -10.06
CA ASN A 6 2.24 -7.94 -10.73
C ASN A 6 3.20 -8.51 -11.79
N CYS A 7 3.92 -9.59 -11.47
CA CYS A 7 4.93 -10.18 -12.37
C CYS A 7 4.68 -11.65 -12.74
N ASN A 8 3.56 -12.24 -12.29
CA ASN A 8 3.17 -13.63 -12.55
C ASN A 8 4.14 -14.71 -12.02
N SER A 9 5.12 -14.33 -11.20
CA SER A 9 6.03 -15.25 -10.50
C SER A 9 5.27 -16.16 -9.55
N GLY A 10 5.66 -17.44 -9.47
CA GLY A 10 5.15 -18.40 -8.49
C GLY A 10 5.81 -18.31 -7.10
N TYR A 11 6.87 -17.51 -6.95
CA TYR A 11 7.57 -17.33 -5.68
C TYR A 11 6.89 -16.24 -4.86
N VAL A 12 5.86 -16.66 -4.10
CA VAL A 12 5.08 -15.79 -3.22
C VAL A 12 5.12 -16.34 -1.79
N LYS A 13 5.67 -15.56 -0.87
CA LYS A 13 5.73 -15.91 0.55
C LYS A 13 4.45 -15.49 1.25
N LYS A 14 3.82 -16.44 1.94
CA LYS A 14 2.64 -16.20 2.79
C LYS A 14 3.07 -15.89 4.23
N ASN A 15 2.56 -14.81 4.79
CA ASN A 15 2.70 -14.42 6.19
C ASN A 15 1.32 -14.41 6.86
N SER A 16 1.17 -15.24 7.91
CA SER A 16 -0.08 -15.41 8.67
C SER A 16 0.01 -14.89 10.10
N VAL A 17 0.92 -13.95 10.38
CA VAL A 17 1.06 -13.29 11.70
C VAL A 17 -0.13 -12.38 12.01
N TYR A 18 -0.78 -11.83 10.98
CA TYR A 18 -1.97 -10.98 11.11
C TYR A 18 -3.20 -11.80 11.48
N LEU A 19 -4.06 -11.25 12.32
CA LEU A 19 -5.15 -11.98 12.94
C LEU A 19 -6.32 -12.22 11.98
N PHE A 20 -6.53 -11.33 11.01
CA PHE A 20 -7.69 -11.33 10.13
C PHE A 20 -7.36 -11.40 8.63
N HIS A 21 -6.09 -11.25 8.25
CA HIS A 21 -5.66 -11.29 6.85
C HIS A 21 -4.41 -12.15 6.65
N ASP A 22 -4.36 -12.89 5.55
CA ASP A 22 -3.12 -13.42 5.00
C ASP A 22 -2.42 -12.35 4.16
N VAL A 23 -1.12 -12.17 4.37
CA VAL A 23 -0.30 -11.25 3.59
C VAL A 23 0.64 -12.04 2.70
N TYR A 24 0.80 -11.58 1.47
CA TYR A 24 1.60 -12.23 0.45
C TYR A 24 2.63 -11.25 -0.09
N GLU A 25 3.88 -11.69 -0.19
CA GLU A 25 4.99 -10.91 -0.74
C GLU A 25 5.64 -11.69 -1.88
N CYS A 26 5.84 -11.04 -3.01
CA CYS A 26 6.52 -11.63 -4.16
C CYS A 26 8.03 -11.49 -4.03
N ASP A 27 8.77 -12.60 -4.03
CA ASP A 27 10.23 -12.58 -3.90
C ASP A 27 10.94 -11.96 -5.12
N GLN A 28 10.26 -11.89 -6.27
CA GLN A 28 10.86 -11.41 -7.52
C GLN A 28 10.72 -9.90 -7.70
N CYS A 29 9.56 -9.33 -7.38
CA CYS A 29 9.30 -7.89 -7.60
C CYS A 29 8.97 -7.13 -6.32
N GLY A 30 8.97 -7.81 -5.17
CA GLY A 30 8.64 -7.22 -3.88
C GLY A 30 7.18 -6.76 -3.75
N ALA A 31 6.30 -7.09 -4.70
CA ALA A 31 4.90 -6.67 -4.65
C ALA A 31 4.19 -7.34 -3.47
N ILE A 32 3.40 -6.56 -2.74
CA ILE A 32 2.64 -7.02 -1.58
C ILE A 32 1.14 -7.06 -1.91
N SER A 33 0.47 -8.13 -1.52
CA SER A 33 -0.99 -8.24 -1.51
C SER A 33 -1.46 -8.86 -0.20
N TYR A 34 -2.76 -8.79 0.07
CA TYR A 34 -3.34 -9.41 1.25
C TYR A 34 -4.78 -9.83 1.01
N GLU A 35 -5.21 -10.88 1.68
CA GLU A 35 -6.56 -11.46 1.58
C GLU A 35 -7.13 -11.65 2.98
N ARG A 36 -8.40 -11.32 3.15
CA ARG A 36 -9.10 -11.58 4.39
C ARG A 36 -9.29 -13.09 4.57
N ILE A 37 -9.10 -13.59 5.79
CA ILE A 37 -9.48 -14.97 6.10
C ILE A 37 -11.01 -15.13 6.18
N ASP A 38 -11.49 -16.33 5.92
CA ASP A 38 -12.93 -16.63 5.97
C ASP A 38 -13.48 -16.58 7.41
N ASP A 39 -12.62 -16.76 8.41
CA ASP A 39 -12.97 -16.78 9.82
C ASP A 39 -12.89 -15.42 10.52
N CYS A 40 -13.39 -15.37 11.75
CA CYS A 40 -13.34 -14.17 12.58
C CYS A 40 -11.96 -13.85 13.16
N CYS A 41 -11.07 -14.84 13.23
CA CYS A 41 -9.66 -14.75 13.64
C CYS A 41 -8.94 -16.08 13.32
N ARG A 42 -7.64 -16.18 13.56
CA ARG A 42 -6.82 -17.39 13.32
C ARG A 42 -7.15 -18.61 14.17
N ASN A 43 -7.68 -18.41 15.36
CA ASN A 43 -8.05 -19.49 16.28
C ASN A 43 -9.46 -19.24 16.82
N PRO A 44 -10.50 -19.45 16.00
CA PRO A 44 -11.86 -19.14 16.40
C PRO A 44 -12.36 -20.15 17.45
N PHE A 45 -12.94 -19.63 18.54
CA PHE A 45 -13.72 -20.44 19.47
C PHE A 45 -15.13 -19.90 19.56
N GLN A 46 -16.04 -20.42 18.73
CA GLN A 46 -17.40 -19.90 18.59
C GLN A 46 -18.38 -20.55 19.57
N ILE A 47 -19.19 -19.73 20.21
CA ILE A 47 -20.38 -20.15 20.97
C ILE A 47 -21.65 -19.57 20.36
N VAL A 48 -22.77 -20.27 20.55
CA VAL A 48 -24.09 -19.77 20.18
C VAL A 48 -24.57 -18.81 21.26
N VAL A 49 -24.99 -17.61 20.87
CA VAL A 49 -25.45 -16.56 21.78
C VAL A 49 -26.79 -15.99 21.34
N LYS A 50 -27.54 -15.42 22.29
CA LYS A 50 -28.78 -14.69 22.04
C LYS A 50 -28.51 -13.18 22.02
N ASP A 51 -28.91 -12.51 20.95
CA ASP A 51 -28.82 -11.06 20.78
C ASP A 51 -30.19 -10.41 20.92
N GLU A 52 -30.40 -9.67 22.01
CA GLU A 52 -31.67 -9.03 22.36
C GLU A 52 -31.61 -7.49 22.26
N ARG A 53 -30.55 -6.93 21.67
CA ARG A 53 -30.37 -5.46 21.55
C ARG A 53 -31.48 -4.76 20.77
N LYS A 54 -32.30 -5.50 20.01
CA LYS A 54 -33.44 -5.00 19.23
C LYS A 54 -34.78 -5.50 19.77
N TYR A 55 -34.87 -5.68 21.09
CA TYR A 55 -36.10 -6.11 21.76
C TYR A 55 -37.35 -5.36 21.23
N PRO A 56 -38.48 -6.06 20.96
CA PRO A 56 -38.78 -7.46 21.30
C PRO A 56 -38.17 -8.52 20.37
N LEU A 57 -37.44 -8.12 19.32
CA LEU A 57 -36.77 -9.07 18.43
C LEU A 57 -35.50 -9.62 19.09
N SER A 58 -35.32 -10.93 18.98
CA SER A 58 -34.08 -11.60 19.36
C SER A 58 -33.51 -12.41 18.21
N PHE A 59 -32.18 -12.47 18.13
CA PHE A 59 -31.45 -13.17 17.07
C PHE A 59 -30.47 -14.16 17.68
N ILE A 60 -30.32 -15.33 17.08
CA ILE A 60 -29.31 -16.31 17.50
C ILE A 60 -28.06 -16.13 16.62
N ARG A 61 -26.89 -16.02 17.26
CA ARG A 61 -25.61 -15.70 16.61
C ARG A 61 -24.51 -16.68 17.01
N LYS A 62 -23.44 -16.74 16.22
CA LYS A 62 -22.17 -17.35 16.64
C LYS A 62 -21.18 -16.24 16.97
N GLN A 63 -20.82 -16.12 18.25
CA GLN A 63 -19.81 -15.17 18.68
C GLN A 63 -18.57 -15.92 19.16
N CYS A 64 -17.40 -15.47 18.70
CA CYS A 64 -16.13 -16.01 19.11
C CYS A 64 -15.75 -15.53 20.52
N ILE A 65 -15.46 -16.47 21.44
CA ILE A 65 -14.91 -16.16 22.75
C ILE A 65 -13.51 -15.57 22.61
N ASN A 66 -12.68 -16.12 21.72
CA ASN A 66 -11.28 -15.70 21.60
C ASN A 66 -11.13 -14.27 21.07
N CYS A 67 -11.87 -13.88 20.02
CA CYS A 67 -11.72 -12.57 19.38
C CYS A 67 -12.93 -11.65 19.47
N GLY A 68 -14.10 -12.10 19.94
CA GLY A 68 -15.33 -11.30 19.97
C GLY A 68 -16.09 -11.22 18.65
N GLY A 69 -15.52 -11.71 17.55
CA GLY A 69 -16.09 -11.63 16.22
C GLY A 69 -17.37 -12.45 16.04
N CYS A 70 -18.25 -11.93 15.19
CA CYS A 70 -19.53 -12.55 14.85
C CYS A 70 -19.79 -12.32 13.35
N LEU A 71 -19.56 -13.33 12.52
CA LEU A 71 -19.67 -13.21 11.06
C LEU A 71 -21.11 -13.27 10.56
N ASN A 72 -22.01 -13.90 11.33
CA ASN A 72 -23.40 -14.11 10.92
C ASN A 72 -24.33 -12.97 11.40
N MET A 73 -23.81 -11.73 11.41
CA MET A 73 -24.60 -10.56 11.84
C MET A 73 -25.80 -10.29 10.93
N ASN A 74 -25.62 -10.48 9.62
CA ASN A 74 -26.67 -10.24 8.61
C ASN A 74 -27.59 -11.44 8.39
N LYS A 75 -27.18 -12.64 8.82
CA LYS A 75 -27.95 -13.88 8.66
C LYS A 75 -27.97 -14.63 9.99
N PRO A 76 -28.95 -14.34 10.87
CA PRO A 76 -29.13 -15.04 12.13
C PRO A 76 -29.29 -16.55 11.95
N LEU A 77 -28.92 -17.31 12.98
CA LEU A 77 -29.14 -18.75 13.00
C LEU A 77 -30.63 -19.09 13.23
N PRO A 78 -31.15 -20.16 12.63
CA PRO A 78 -32.52 -20.61 12.87
C PRO A 78 -32.72 -21.07 14.33
N ASN A 79 -33.74 -20.53 15.00
CA ASN A 79 -34.05 -20.89 16.38
C ASN A 79 -34.35 -22.38 16.57
N LYS A 80 -35.17 -22.97 15.68
CA LYS A 80 -35.50 -24.40 15.71
C LYS A 80 -34.29 -25.34 15.73
N VAL A 81 -33.13 -24.88 15.22
CA VAL A 81 -31.91 -25.70 15.13
C VAL A 81 -30.93 -25.39 16.27
N TYR A 82 -30.85 -24.13 16.71
CA TYR A 82 -29.78 -23.66 17.60
C TYR A 82 -30.26 -23.16 18.97
N GLY A 83 -31.57 -23.13 19.23
CA GLY A 83 -32.14 -22.63 20.49
C GLY A 83 -31.55 -23.31 21.73
N ASP A 84 -31.47 -24.64 21.71
CA ASP A 84 -30.94 -25.44 22.83
C ASP A 84 -29.41 -25.33 22.98
N SER A 85 -28.72 -24.75 22.00
CA SER A 85 -27.27 -24.58 22.00
C SER A 85 -26.81 -23.24 22.57
N ILE A 86 -27.72 -22.33 22.93
CA ILE A 86 -27.38 -21.00 23.44
C ILE A 86 -26.55 -21.14 24.74
N ARG A 87 -25.38 -20.50 24.77
CA ARG A 87 -24.43 -20.51 25.90
C ARG A 87 -24.25 -19.14 26.56
N GLY A 88 -25.01 -18.13 26.16
CA GLY A 88 -24.97 -16.81 26.75
C GLY A 88 -25.58 -15.71 25.89
N GLU A 89 -25.40 -14.48 26.32
CA GLU A 89 -25.83 -13.27 25.63
C GLU A 89 -24.77 -12.76 24.66
N PHE A 90 -25.22 -12.06 23.61
CA PHE A 90 -24.33 -11.42 22.66
C PHE A 90 -23.57 -10.27 23.32
N ASN A 91 -22.25 -10.37 23.35
CA ASN A 91 -21.39 -9.34 23.93
C ASN A 91 -21.08 -8.25 22.89
N MET A 92 -21.74 -7.10 23.01
CA MET A 92 -21.57 -5.97 22.09
C MET A 92 -20.17 -5.35 22.16
N ASP A 93 -19.60 -5.25 23.35
CA ASP A 93 -18.31 -4.60 23.56
C ASP A 93 -17.21 -5.40 22.86
N ARG A 94 -17.15 -6.72 23.10
CA ARG A 94 -16.22 -7.62 22.40
C ARG A 94 -16.39 -7.58 20.89
N PHE A 95 -17.61 -7.46 20.40
CA PHE A 95 -17.85 -7.34 18.96
C PHE A 95 -17.38 -5.99 18.40
N THR A 96 -17.48 -4.93 19.18
CA THR A 96 -17.01 -3.59 18.82
C THR A 96 -15.48 -3.55 18.80
N ASP A 97 -14.83 -4.12 19.81
CA ASP A 97 -13.37 -4.26 19.87
C ASP A 97 -12.83 -5.09 18.70
N TRP A 98 -13.52 -6.19 18.38
CA TRP A 98 -13.21 -7.02 17.22
C TRP A 98 -13.29 -6.20 15.92
N LYS A 99 -14.36 -5.42 15.73
CA LYS A 99 -14.53 -4.57 14.54
C LYS A 99 -13.42 -3.53 14.42
N ALA A 100 -13.09 -2.85 15.52
CA ALA A 100 -12.02 -1.86 15.55
C ALA A 100 -10.68 -2.50 15.18
N SER A 101 -10.33 -3.61 15.83
CA SER A 101 -9.11 -4.37 15.53
C SER A 101 -9.04 -4.83 14.07
N PHE A 102 -10.16 -5.32 13.54
CA PHE A 102 -10.27 -5.74 12.14
C PHE A 102 -10.05 -4.57 11.17
N GLN A 103 -10.65 -3.41 11.46
CA GLN A 103 -10.50 -2.20 10.65
C GLN A 103 -9.09 -1.63 10.72
N ASP A 104 -8.49 -1.61 11.91
CA ASP A 104 -7.13 -1.10 12.13
C ASP A 104 -6.10 -1.96 11.40
N GLU A 105 -6.19 -3.29 11.50
CA GLU A 105 -5.34 -4.20 10.72
C GLU A 105 -5.52 -3.98 9.22
N GLY A 106 -6.76 -3.89 8.73
CA GLY A 106 -7.03 -3.61 7.32
C GLY A 106 -6.44 -2.28 6.83
N LYS A 107 -6.55 -1.22 7.65
CA LYS A 107 -5.97 0.10 7.36
C LYS A 107 -4.45 0.07 7.34
N MET A 108 -3.83 -0.65 8.27
CA MET A 108 -2.38 -0.86 8.31
C MET A 108 -1.89 -1.54 7.03
N LEU A 109 -2.54 -2.65 6.64
CA LEU A 109 -2.18 -3.41 5.44
C LEU A 109 -2.37 -2.59 4.16
N TYR A 110 -3.45 -1.82 4.07
CA TYR A 110 -3.65 -0.87 2.98
C TYR A 110 -2.51 0.15 2.90
N GLY A 111 -2.12 0.73 4.04
CA GLY A 111 -0.99 1.67 4.12
C GLY A 111 0.34 1.05 3.68
N PHE A 112 0.63 -0.19 4.12
CA PHE A 112 1.83 -0.91 3.70
C PHE A 112 1.84 -1.21 2.20
N LYS A 113 0.70 -1.64 1.65
CA LYS A 113 0.55 -1.88 0.21
C LYS A 113 0.79 -0.58 -0.59
N ALA A 114 0.15 0.52 -0.20
CA ALA A 114 0.33 1.81 -0.87
C ALA A 114 1.78 2.31 -0.80
N ALA A 115 2.45 2.13 0.34
CA ALA A 115 3.86 2.47 0.49
C ALA A 115 4.77 1.60 -0.40
N ASN A 116 4.48 0.31 -0.51
CA ASN A 116 5.18 -0.60 -1.42
C ASN A 116 5.00 -0.21 -2.88
N GLU A 117 3.77 0.07 -3.31
CA GLU A 117 3.45 0.53 -4.67
C GLU A 117 4.16 1.85 -4.99
N PHE A 118 4.17 2.80 -4.05
CA PHE A 118 4.90 4.05 -4.21
C PHE A 118 6.40 3.82 -4.38
N ARG A 119 7.03 3.00 -3.52
CA ARG A 119 8.46 2.65 -3.62
C ARG A 119 8.79 1.94 -4.94
N ASN A 120 7.87 1.16 -5.48
CA ASN A 120 8.04 0.46 -6.75
C ASN A 120 7.72 1.32 -7.99
N SER A 121 7.13 2.51 -7.80
CA SER A 121 6.74 3.41 -8.89
C SER A 121 7.94 3.98 -9.65
N ARG A 122 7.75 4.31 -10.94
CA ARG A 122 8.76 5.01 -11.75
C ARG A 122 9.18 6.35 -11.14
N TYR A 123 8.24 7.06 -10.51
CA TYR A 123 8.48 8.34 -9.88
C TYR A 123 9.44 8.22 -8.69
N TYR A 124 9.20 7.27 -7.77
CA TYR A 124 10.12 7.06 -6.65
C TYR A 124 11.51 6.63 -7.13
N LYS A 125 11.59 5.71 -8.10
CA LYS A 125 12.86 5.30 -8.70
C LYS A 125 13.60 6.47 -9.35
N TYR A 126 12.88 7.38 -10.01
CA TYR A 126 13.43 8.62 -10.54
C TYR A 126 13.99 9.53 -9.44
N LEU A 127 13.26 9.75 -8.35
CA LEU A 127 13.75 10.54 -7.22
C LEU A 127 15.02 9.94 -6.61
N VAL A 128 15.07 8.61 -6.44
CA VAL A 128 16.27 7.91 -5.94
C VAL A 128 17.44 8.08 -6.91
N TYR A 129 17.19 7.94 -8.21
CA TYR A 129 18.20 8.17 -9.24
C TYR A 129 18.78 9.58 -9.19
N LEU A 130 17.95 10.62 -9.04
CA LEU A 130 18.43 12.01 -8.92
C LEU A 130 19.29 12.26 -7.67
N LEU A 131 19.22 11.40 -6.65
CA LEU A 131 20.06 11.47 -5.45
C LEU A 131 21.33 10.62 -5.54
N SER A 132 21.45 9.78 -6.58
CA SER A 132 22.56 8.85 -6.78
C SER A 132 23.87 9.56 -7.15
N ASP A 133 25.00 8.89 -6.90
CA ASP A 133 26.31 9.40 -7.29
C ASP A 133 26.52 9.39 -8.81
N GLU A 134 25.86 8.47 -9.52
CA GLU A 134 25.83 8.45 -10.98
C GLU A 134 25.23 9.74 -11.54
N TRP A 135 24.05 10.15 -11.06
CA TRP A 135 23.42 11.39 -11.50
C TRP A 135 24.26 12.61 -11.10
N LYS A 136 24.87 12.62 -9.91
CA LYS A 136 25.77 13.71 -9.49
C LYS A 136 26.98 13.83 -10.43
N ALA A 137 27.59 12.71 -10.82
CA ALA A 137 28.70 12.70 -11.76
C ALA A 137 28.26 13.20 -13.14
N LYS A 138 27.13 12.70 -13.66
CA LYS A 138 26.55 13.14 -14.93
C LYS A 138 26.22 14.64 -14.92
N ARG A 139 25.60 15.13 -13.84
CA ARG A 139 25.34 16.56 -13.60
C ARG A 139 26.63 17.38 -13.63
N HIS A 140 27.71 16.89 -13.02
CA HIS A 140 28.99 17.59 -13.04
C HIS A 140 29.55 17.72 -14.45
N LEU A 141 29.54 16.63 -15.23
CA LEU A 141 30.00 16.63 -16.63
C LEU A 141 29.22 17.62 -17.50
N VAL A 142 27.89 17.68 -17.35
CA VAL A 142 27.05 18.63 -18.10
C VAL A 142 27.39 20.07 -17.71
N LEU A 143 27.55 20.36 -16.42
CA LEU A 143 27.95 21.69 -15.94
C LEU A 143 29.34 22.09 -16.45
N GLU A 144 30.30 21.16 -16.46
CA GLU A 144 31.66 21.40 -16.96
C GLU A 144 31.66 21.68 -18.48
N ARG A 145 30.98 20.83 -19.28
CA ARG A 145 30.76 21.05 -20.72
C ARG A 145 30.21 22.44 -21.00
N ASP A 146 29.26 22.87 -20.18
CA ASP A 146 28.53 24.13 -20.34
C ASP A 146 29.24 25.31 -19.66
N MET A 147 30.49 25.12 -19.19
CA MET A 147 31.32 26.12 -18.49
C MET A 147 30.60 26.78 -17.31
N ASN A 148 29.77 26.02 -16.59
CA ASN A 148 28.92 26.46 -15.48
C ASN A 148 27.98 27.64 -15.85
N LEU A 149 27.66 27.83 -17.13
CA LEU A 149 26.84 28.93 -17.62
C LEU A 149 25.49 28.43 -18.12
N CYS A 150 24.41 29.16 -17.82
CA CYS A 150 23.07 28.83 -18.29
C CYS A 150 23.03 28.83 -19.83
N GLN A 151 22.68 27.69 -20.42
CA GLN A 151 22.69 27.53 -21.87
C GLN A 151 21.56 28.27 -22.59
N HIS A 152 20.52 28.70 -21.87
CA HIS A 152 19.42 29.48 -22.44
C HIS A 152 19.68 30.99 -22.43
N CYS A 153 20.09 31.57 -21.30
CA CYS A 153 20.30 33.04 -21.21
C CYS A 153 21.76 33.46 -21.40
N LYS A 154 22.72 32.54 -21.24
CA LYS A 154 24.17 32.79 -21.30
C LYS A 154 24.66 33.91 -20.37
N GLN A 155 23.89 34.26 -19.34
CA GLN A 155 24.18 35.40 -18.44
C GLN A 155 24.34 35.00 -16.98
N LYS A 156 23.68 33.92 -16.55
CA LYS A 156 23.65 33.48 -15.15
C LYS A 156 24.33 32.13 -14.99
N PRO A 157 24.93 31.84 -13.83
CA PRO A 157 25.43 30.51 -13.52
C PRO A 157 24.33 29.46 -13.70
N ALA A 158 24.68 28.32 -14.31
CA ALA A 158 23.83 27.16 -14.33
C ALA A 158 23.94 26.40 -13.00
N VAL A 159 22.80 25.97 -12.47
CA VAL A 159 22.74 25.17 -11.23
C VAL A 159 21.84 23.96 -11.37
N ASP A 160 20.91 23.99 -12.33
CA ASP A 160 19.99 22.89 -12.61
C ASP A 160 20.34 22.25 -13.95
N ILE A 161 20.10 20.95 -14.05
CA ILE A 161 20.14 20.21 -15.31
C ILE A 161 18.71 19.95 -15.74
N HIS A 162 18.40 20.35 -16.96
CA HIS A 162 17.12 20.12 -17.59
C HIS A 162 17.23 18.94 -18.55
N HIS A 163 16.34 17.95 -18.38
CA HIS A 163 16.14 16.88 -19.34
C HIS A 163 15.38 17.40 -20.56
N LEU A 164 15.99 17.32 -21.75
CA LEU A 164 15.35 17.63 -23.02
C LEU A 164 14.36 16.55 -23.45
N THR A 165 14.67 15.30 -23.08
CA THR A 165 13.81 14.12 -23.25
C THR A 165 13.97 13.19 -22.05
N TYR A 166 12.95 12.37 -21.80
CA TYR A 166 12.96 11.31 -20.79
C TYR A 166 13.02 9.91 -21.42
N GLU A 167 13.28 9.81 -22.72
CA GLU A 167 13.36 8.54 -23.45
C GLU A 167 14.48 7.64 -22.90
N HIS A 168 15.65 8.22 -22.62
CA HIS A 168 16.82 7.54 -22.08
C HIS A 168 16.94 7.67 -20.55
N LEU A 169 15.83 7.87 -19.82
CA LEU A 169 15.84 8.02 -18.37
C LEU A 169 16.61 6.88 -17.69
N PHE A 170 17.48 7.21 -16.73
CA PHE A 170 18.46 6.32 -16.07
C PHE A 170 19.71 5.97 -16.88
N ASN A 171 19.80 6.34 -18.16
CA ASN A 171 20.99 6.17 -18.99
C ASN A 171 21.12 7.33 -19.99
N GLU A 172 20.85 8.55 -19.51
CA GLU A 172 20.77 9.72 -20.39
C GLU A 172 22.13 10.03 -21.00
N PRO A 173 22.23 10.21 -22.32
CA PRO A 173 23.40 10.78 -22.96
C PRO A 173 23.54 12.25 -22.53
N ILE A 174 24.77 12.78 -22.52
CA ILE A 174 25.05 14.15 -22.06
C ILE A 174 24.32 15.17 -22.96
N GLU A 175 24.10 14.82 -24.23
CA GLU A 175 23.40 15.61 -25.23
C GLU A 175 21.91 15.82 -24.91
N ASP A 176 21.29 14.91 -24.16
CA ASP A 176 19.89 15.04 -23.73
C ASP A 176 19.72 15.97 -22.52
N LEU A 177 20.83 16.50 -22.01
CA LEU A 177 20.88 17.29 -20.79
C LEU A 177 21.39 18.70 -21.06
N LEU A 178 20.71 19.68 -20.47
CA LEU A 178 21.01 21.10 -20.65
C LEU A 178 21.19 21.82 -19.32
N ALA A 179 22.33 22.49 -19.12
CA ALA A 179 22.57 23.26 -17.90
C ALA A 179 21.82 24.61 -17.93
N LEU A 180 20.97 24.87 -16.94
CA LEU A 180 20.15 26.07 -16.84
C LEU A 180 20.28 26.76 -15.47
N CYS A 181 20.04 28.07 -15.45
CA CYS A 181 19.80 28.79 -14.21
C CYS A 181 18.35 28.56 -13.74
N PRO A 182 18.02 28.77 -12.44
CA PRO A 182 16.69 28.43 -11.91
C PRO A 182 15.55 29.18 -12.61
N THR A 183 15.79 30.45 -12.98
CA THR A 183 14.81 31.26 -13.71
C THR A 183 14.51 30.70 -15.10
N CYS A 184 15.53 30.26 -15.84
CA CYS A 184 15.34 29.66 -17.16
C CYS A 184 14.72 28.26 -17.03
N HIS A 185 15.17 27.47 -16.07
CA HIS A 185 14.66 26.13 -15.83
C HIS A 185 13.16 26.13 -15.51
N SER A 186 12.72 27.01 -14.61
CA SER A 186 11.29 27.19 -14.30
C SER A 186 10.47 27.61 -15.52
N LYS A 187 11.00 28.53 -16.35
CA LYS A 187 10.32 28.98 -17.58
C LYS A 187 10.11 27.87 -18.60
N VAL A 188 11.03 26.91 -18.68
CA VAL A 188 10.89 25.78 -19.60
C VAL A 188 9.80 24.83 -19.10
N HIS A 189 9.78 24.49 -17.80
CA HIS A 189 8.70 23.67 -17.22
C HIS A 189 7.33 24.35 -17.28
N SER A 190 7.26 25.68 -17.12
CA SER A 190 5.99 26.42 -17.22
C SER A 190 5.46 26.59 -18.64
N LYS A 191 6.27 26.33 -19.67
CA LYS A 191 5.88 26.41 -21.08
C LYS A 191 5.35 25.08 -21.63
N VAL A 192 5.40 24.01 -20.85
CA VAL A 192 4.75 22.74 -21.17
C VAL A 192 3.29 22.82 -20.70
N LEU A 193 2.45 23.46 -21.50
CA LEU A 193 0.98 23.37 -21.47
C LEU A 193 0.49 22.97 -22.85
#